data_AF-A0A9J6DI80-F1
#
_entry.id   AF-A0A9J6DI80-F1
#
_cell.length_a   1.000
_cell.length_b   1.000
_cell.length_c   1.000
_cell.angle_alpha   90.00
_cell.angle_beta   90.00
_cell.angle_gamma   90.00
#
_symmetry.space_group_name_H-M   'P 1'
#
loop_
_entity.id
_entity.type
_entity.pdbx_description
1 polymer ?
#
loop_
_entity_poly.entity_id
_entity_poly.type
_entity_poly.pdbx_seq_one_letter_code
_entity_poly.pdbx_strand_id
1 'polypeptide(L)'
;MCTRLHSSASQQRLCVLTSTVEVHKDGVVDTADMDTVMSEGLGMRYAFLGPLETAHLNAEGMLEYADKYAKGIVKVSKTFGPVPTYDGPTLTKVNAELLQKVPLKDLQKRRQWRDTKLAELSKLKKQP
;
A
#
# COMPACT_ATOMS: atom_id res chain seq x y z
N MET A 1 23.15 1.83 -5.57
CA MET A 1 22.07 1.92 -4.57
C MET A 1 22.29 0.82 -3.54
N CYS A 2 22.49 1.17 -2.26
CA CYS A 2 22.99 0.27 -1.19
C CYS A 2 22.06 -0.95 -0.98
N THR A 3 22.62 -2.13 -0.67
CA THR A 3 21.86 -3.37 -0.38
C THR A 3 20.81 -3.19 0.73
N ARG A 4 21.08 -2.32 1.71
CA ARG A 4 20.14 -1.97 2.79
C ARG A 4 18.88 -1.23 2.32
N LEU A 5 18.98 -0.42 1.26
CA LEU A 5 17.82 0.30 0.73
C LEU A 5 16.88 -0.63 -0.02
N HIS A 6 17.43 -1.60 -0.77
CA HIS A 6 16.62 -2.63 -1.45
C HIS A 6 15.88 -3.53 -0.45
N SER A 7 16.53 -3.92 0.65
CA SER A 7 15.87 -4.68 1.70
C SER A 7 14.75 -3.87 2.38
N SER A 8 14.96 -2.57 2.62
CA SER A 8 13.95 -1.70 3.24
C SER A 8 12.72 -1.47 2.36
N ALA A 9 12.89 -1.26 1.05
CA ALA A 9 11.79 -1.09 0.12
C ALA A 9 10.93 -2.37 0.00
N SER A 10 11.60 -3.53 0.04
CA SER A 10 10.93 -4.83 0.04
C SER A 10 10.12 -5.03 1.32
N GLN A 11 10.66 -4.64 2.47
CA GLN A 11 9.98 -4.75 3.76
C GLN A 11 8.74 -3.84 3.84
N GLN A 12 8.83 -2.59 3.40
CA GLN A 12 7.68 -1.67 3.37
C GLN A 12 6.55 -2.21 2.47
N ARG A 13 6.90 -2.74 1.30
CA ARG A 13 5.93 -3.39 0.41
C ARG A 13 5.23 -4.57 1.09
N LEU A 14 6.00 -5.41 1.80
CA LEU A 14 5.46 -6.57 2.51
C LEU A 14 4.54 -6.18 3.66
N CYS A 15 4.82 -5.08 4.37
CA CYS A 15 3.94 -4.56 5.41
C CYS A 15 2.56 -4.18 4.83
N VAL A 16 2.54 -3.42 3.74
CA VAL A 16 1.29 -3.00 3.07
C VAL A 16 0.52 -4.20 2.52
N LEU A 17 1.22 -5.14 1.88
CA LEU A 17 0.59 -6.34 1.32
C LEU A 17 -0.02 -7.23 2.42
N THR A 18 0.74 -7.46 3.50
CA THR A 18 0.31 -8.28 4.63
C THR A 18 -0.93 -7.67 5.30
N SER A 19 -0.92 -6.38 5.61
CA SER A 19 -2.07 -5.72 6.23
C SER A 19 -3.30 -5.72 5.32
N THR A 20 -3.11 -5.60 4.00
CA THR A 20 -4.20 -5.67 3.00
C THR A 20 -4.87 -7.04 3.02
N VAL A 21 -4.08 -8.13 2.96
CA VAL A 21 -4.61 -9.50 2.97
C VAL A 21 -5.31 -9.81 4.29
N GLU A 22 -4.79 -9.30 5.41
CA GLU A 22 -5.38 -9.46 6.73
C GLU A 22 -6.76 -8.78 6.84
N VAL A 23 -6.86 -7.50 6.47
CA VAL A 23 -8.14 -6.77 6.51
C VAL A 23 -9.17 -7.39 5.55
N HIS A 24 -8.73 -7.91 4.41
CA HIS A 24 -9.60 -8.65 3.49
C HIS A 24 -10.11 -9.96 4.08
N LYS A 25 -9.26 -10.69 4.82
CA LYS A 25 -9.62 -11.95 5.49
C LYS A 25 -10.78 -11.76 6.46
N ASP A 26 -10.78 -10.65 7.18
CA ASP A 26 -11.84 -10.31 8.14
C ASP A 26 -13.14 -9.84 7.46
N GLY A 27 -13.17 -9.82 6.12
CA GLY A 27 -14.35 -9.48 5.32
C GLY A 27 -14.73 -8.00 5.38
N VAL A 28 -13.84 -7.14 5.88
CA VAL A 28 -14.10 -5.72 6.10
C VAL A 28 -14.21 -4.97 4.78
N VAL A 29 -13.38 -5.34 3.78
CA VAL A 29 -13.27 -4.67 2.48
C VAL A 29 -12.89 -5.70 1.39
N ASP A 30 -13.40 -5.55 0.17
CA ASP A 30 -12.99 -6.35 -0.99
C ASP A 30 -11.65 -5.86 -1.60
N THR A 31 -11.09 -6.59 -2.56
CA THR A 31 -9.81 -6.19 -3.19
C THR A 31 -9.92 -4.90 -4.02
N ALA A 32 -11.09 -4.55 -4.55
CA ALA A 32 -11.27 -3.37 -5.39
C ALA A 32 -11.29 -2.09 -4.55
N ASP A 33 -12.04 -2.09 -3.47
CA ASP A 33 -12.11 -0.99 -2.51
C ASP A 33 -10.76 -0.81 -1.80
N MET A 34 -10.09 -1.90 -1.44
CA MET A 34 -8.75 -1.83 -0.83
C MET A 34 -7.71 -1.19 -1.76
N ASP A 35 -7.71 -1.60 -3.03
CA ASP A 35 -6.88 -0.96 -4.05
C ASP A 35 -7.24 0.51 -4.26
N THR A 36 -8.51 0.89 -4.09
CA THR A 36 -8.98 2.28 -4.23
C THR A 36 -8.48 3.16 -3.09
N VAL A 37 -8.55 2.67 -1.83
CA VAL A 37 -7.97 3.36 -0.67
C VAL A 37 -6.49 3.69 -0.90
N MET A 38 -5.75 2.77 -1.53
CA MET A 38 -4.36 3.00 -1.88
C MET A 38 -4.18 3.88 -3.10
N SER A 39 -4.81 3.58 -4.23
CA SER A 39 -4.55 4.30 -5.50
C SER A 39 -5.13 5.71 -5.55
N GLU A 40 -6.31 5.91 -4.97
CA GLU A 40 -7.05 7.19 -4.97
C GLU A 40 -6.97 7.93 -3.62
N GLY A 41 -6.20 7.39 -2.66
CA GLY A 41 -6.06 7.96 -1.31
C GLY A 41 -4.61 8.05 -0.87
N LEU A 42 -4.14 7.02 -0.13
CA LEU A 42 -2.82 7.02 0.51
C LEU A 42 -1.65 7.07 -0.48
N GLY A 43 -1.79 6.45 -1.64
CA GLY A 43 -0.75 6.34 -2.66
C GLY A 43 -0.45 7.65 -3.37
N MET A 44 -1.41 8.58 -3.47
CA MET A 44 -1.21 9.87 -4.13
C MET A 44 -0.12 10.69 -3.42
N ARG A 45 -0.18 10.79 -2.09
CA ARG A 45 0.87 11.49 -1.31
C ARG A 45 2.19 10.72 -1.35
N TYR A 46 2.15 9.39 -1.32
CA TYR A 46 3.36 8.55 -1.38
C TYR A 46 4.05 8.51 -2.75
N ALA A 47 3.39 9.00 -3.80
CA ALA A 47 4.06 9.29 -5.06
C ALA A 47 5.10 10.42 -4.91
N PHE A 48 4.95 11.30 -3.91
CA PHE A 48 5.80 12.48 -3.71
C PHE A 48 6.63 12.42 -2.43
N LEU A 49 6.01 12.04 -1.32
CA LEU A 49 6.56 12.12 0.03
C LEU A 49 6.80 10.74 0.64
N GLY A 50 7.80 10.63 1.50
CA GLY A 50 7.98 9.44 2.35
C GLY A 50 6.96 9.39 3.50
N PRO A 51 6.77 8.24 4.17
CA PRO A 51 5.82 8.12 5.29
C PRO A 51 6.19 8.98 6.51
N LEU A 52 7.48 9.17 6.79
CA LEU A 52 7.95 10.02 7.90
C LEU A 52 7.72 11.50 7.62
N GLU A 53 8.04 11.95 6.41
CA GLU A 53 7.76 13.32 5.96
C GLU A 53 6.26 13.59 5.91
N THR A 54 5.46 12.61 5.46
CA THR A 54 4.00 12.69 5.52
C THR A 54 3.51 12.88 6.96
N ALA A 55 4.02 12.10 7.93
CA ALA A 55 3.66 12.27 9.33
C ALA A 55 4.09 13.65 9.87
N HIS A 56 5.29 14.09 9.51
CA HIS A 56 5.81 15.40 9.89
C HIS A 56 4.94 16.55 9.37
N LEU A 57 4.43 16.45 8.13
CA LEU A 57 3.61 17.47 7.48
C LEU A 57 2.11 17.37 7.81
N ASN A 58 1.63 16.24 8.33
CA ASN A 58 0.25 16.08 8.79
C ASN A 58 -0.01 16.77 10.15
N ALA A 59 1.00 17.39 10.72
CA ALA A 59 1.05 17.96 12.06
C ALA A 59 2.04 19.13 12.07
N GLU A 60 2.21 19.79 13.21
CA GLU A 60 3.29 20.77 13.41
C GLU A 60 4.61 20.06 13.72
N GLY A 61 5.01 19.15 12.82
CA GLY A 61 6.18 18.30 12.97
C GLY A 61 5.91 16.95 13.64
N MET A 62 6.92 16.08 13.60
CA MET A 62 6.81 14.67 14.01
C MET A 62 6.52 14.50 15.52
N LEU A 63 7.00 15.41 16.37
CA LEU A 63 6.74 15.33 17.82
C LEU A 63 5.26 15.60 18.12
N GLU A 64 4.69 16.64 17.51
CA GLU A 64 3.28 16.98 17.64
C GLU A 64 2.37 15.88 17.04
N TYR A 65 2.78 15.30 15.90
CA TYR A 65 2.12 14.13 15.33
C TYR A 65 2.08 12.96 16.32
N ALA A 66 3.19 12.68 17.01
CA ALA A 66 3.25 11.62 18.01
C ALA A 66 2.32 11.92 19.20
N ASP A 67 2.32 13.15 19.70
CA ASP A 67 1.43 13.56 20.81
C ASP A 67 -0.05 13.35 20.47
N LYS A 68 -0.46 13.68 19.24
CA LYS A 68 -1.84 13.49 18.75
C LYS A 68 -2.18 12.02 18.50
N TYR A 69 -1.33 11.30 17.78
CA TYR A 69 -1.74 10.04 17.12
C TYR A 69 -1.08 8.79 17.69
N ALA A 70 0.02 8.87 18.44
CA ALA A 70 0.75 7.68 18.88
C ALA A 70 -0.11 6.72 19.71
N LYS A 71 -0.99 7.23 20.58
CA LYS A 71 -1.90 6.38 21.37
C LYS A 71 -2.85 5.56 20.47
N GLY A 72 -3.42 6.21 19.45
CA GLY A 72 -4.30 5.56 18.48
C GLY A 72 -3.56 4.55 17.61
N ILE A 73 -2.37 4.93 17.11
CA ILE A 73 -1.51 4.07 16.31
C ILE A 73 -1.16 2.81 17.12
N VAL A 74 -0.66 2.95 18.35
CA VAL A 74 -0.32 1.80 19.21
C VAL A 74 -1.54 0.92 19.48
N LYS A 75 -2.72 1.51 19.71
CA LYS A 75 -3.95 0.74 19.93
C LYS A 75 -4.31 -0.09 18.70
N VAL A 76 -4.31 0.49 17.50
CA VAL A 76 -4.63 -0.20 16.24
C VAL A 76 -3.56 -1.22 15.89
N SER A 77 -2.27 -0.90 16.05
CA SER A 77 -1.18 -1.86 15.77
C SER A 77 -1.26 -3.11 16.64
N LYS A 78 -1.82 -3.03 17.86
CA LYS A 78 -2.05 -4.19 18.73
C LYS A 78 -3.20 -5.09 18.28
N THR A 79 -4.05 -4.64 17.35
CA THR A 79 -5.13 -5.48 16.80
C THR A 79 -4.67 -6.28 15.58
N PHE A 80 -3.43 -6.08 15.11
CA PHE A 80 -2.91 -6.82 13.97
C PHE A 80 -2.76 -8.29 14.37
N GLY A 81 -3.36 -9.15 13.56
CA GLY A 81 -3.31 -10.59 13.65
C GLY A 81 -1.96 -11.17 13.21
N PRO A 82 -1.87 -12.50 13.17
CA PRO A 82 -0.67 -13.18 12.70
C PRO A 82 -0.43 -12.90 11.21
N VAL A 83 0.83 -13.00 10.79
CA VAL A 83 1.22 -12.92 9.38
C VAL A 83 0.42 -13.97 8.58
N PRO A 84 -0.27 -13.58 7.50
CA PRO A 84 -1.04 -14.50 6.68
C PRO A 84 -0.12 -15.49 5.97
N THR A 85 -0.59 -16.71 5.78
CA THR A 85 0.14 -17.81 5.14
C THR A 85 0.19 -17.70 3.61
N TYR A 86 -0.58 -16.78 3.02
CA TYR A 86 -0.74 -16.61 1.57
C TYR A 86 -1.16 -17.92 0.88
N ASP A 87 -2.11 -18.63 1.48
CA ASP A 87 -2.72 -19.83 0.93
C ASP A 87 -4.20 -19.92 1.32
N GLY A 88 -4.83 -21.04 0.96
CA GLY A 88 -6.17 -21.38 1.42
C GLY A 88 -7.30 -20.50 0.85
N PRO A 89 -8.46 -20.46 1.55
CA PRO A 89 -9.67 -19.81 1.04
C PRO A 89 -9.52 -18.31 0.82
N THR A 90 -8.78 -17.61 1.70
CA THR A 90 -8.55 -16.16 1.59
C THR A 90 -7.82 -15.82 0.30
N LEU A 91 -6.70 -16.51 0.00
CA LEU A 91 -5.97 -16.25 -1.24
C LEU A 91 -6.80 -16.64 -2.48
N THR A 92 -7.58 -17.72 -2.40
CA THR A 92 -8.48 -18.13 -3.49
C THR A 92 -9.51 -17.04 -3.80
N LYS A 93 -10.08 -16.43 -2.77
CA LYS A 93 -11.03 -15.30 -2.90
C LYS A 93 -10.34 -14.05 -3.49
N VAL A 94 -9.20 -13.64 -2.94
CA VAL A 94 -8.40 -12.52 -3.48
C VAL A 94 -8.09 -12.73 -4.95
N ASN A 95 -7.66 -13.93 -5.34
CA ASN A 95 -7.36 -14.26 -6.72
C ASN A 95 -8.62 -14.16 -7.62
N ALA A 96 -9.76 -14.68 -7.17
CA ALA A 96 -11.00 -14.60 -7.93
C ALA A 96 -11.43 -13.14 -8.20
N GLU A 97 -11.35 -12.27 -7.20
CA GLU A 97 -11.68 -10.85 -7.35
C GLU A 97 -10.68 -10.11 -8.26
N LEU A 98 -9.38 -10.39 -8.12
CA LEU A 98 -8.36 -9.82 -9.01
C LEU A 98 -8.53 -10.28 -10.47
N LEU A 99 -8.95 -11.53 -10.70
CA LEU A 99 -9.27 -12.04 -12.04
C LEU A 99 -10.50 -11.37 -12.66
N GLN A 100 -11.48 -10.96 -11.85
CA GLN A 100 -12.62 -10.17 -12.31
C GLN A 100 -12.17 -8.77 -12.76
N LYS A 101 -11.26 -8.14 -12.01
CA LYS A 101 -10.73 -6.80 -12.32
C LYS A 101 -9.74 -6.80 -13.49
N VAL A 102 -8.83 -7.77 -13.53
CA VAL A 102 -7.78 -7.93 -14.55
C VAL A 102 -7.64 -9.41 -14.91
N PRO A 103 -8.40 -9.89 -15.92
CA PRO A 103 -8.25 -11.25 -16.41
C PRO A 103 -6.81 -11.55 -16.85
N LEU A 104 -6.36 -12.80 -16.71
CA LEU A 104 -4.96 -13.18 -17.03
C LEU A 104 -4.55 -12.80 -18.46
N LYS A 105 -5.48 -12.93 -19.42
CA LYS A 105 -5.28 -12.55 -20.83
C LYS A 105 -4.96 -11.06 -21.02
N ASP A 106 -5.42 -10.20 -20.10
CA ASP A 106 -5.27 -8.75 -20.15
C ASP A 106 -4.09 -8.26 -19.29
N LEU A 107 -3.37 -9.15 -18.59
CA LEU A 107 -2.27 -8.78 -17.71
C LEU A 107 -1.20 -7.93 -18.41
N GLN A 108 -0.85 -8.30 -19.64
CA GLN A 108 0.18 -7.57 -20.37
C GLN A 108 -0.27 -6.15 -20.71
N LYS A 109 -1.53 -5.98 -21.13
CA LYS A 109 -2.15 -4.68 -21.37
C LYS A 109 -2.17 -3.83 -20.10
N ARG A 110 -2.51 -4.41 -18.95
CA ARG A 110 -2.53 -3.67 -17.67
C ARG A 110 -1.12 -3.28 -17.20
N ARG A 111 -0.11 -4.13 -17.42
CA ARG A 111 1.31 -3.83 -17.14
C ARG A 111 1.80 -2.67 -18.00
N GLN A 112 1.51 -2.69 -19.30
CA GLN A 112 1.85 -1.59 -20.21
C GLN A 112 1.23 -0.26 -19.73
N TRP A 113 -0.05 -0.27 -19.39
CA TRP A 113 -0.71 0.91 -18.82
C TRP A 113 0.00 1.41 -17.55
N ARG A 114 0.32 0.51 -16.61
CA ARG A 114 1.04 0.86 -15.37
C ARG A 114 2.39 1.49 -15.69
N ASP A 115 3.15 0.90 -16.59
CA ASP A 115 4.50 1.36 -16.94
C ASP A 115 4.47 2.73 -17.63
N THR A 116 3.47 2.97 -18.50
CA THR A 116 3.20 4.31 -19.06
C THR A 116 2.91 5.34 -17.97
N LYS A 117 2.03 5.02 -17.00
CA LYS A 117 1.70 5.92 -15.88
C LYS A 117 2.89 6.21 -14.98
N LEU A 118 3.74 5.20 -14.72
CA LEU A 118 4.98 5.40 -13.96
C LEU A 118 5.98 6.28 -14.72
N ALA A 119 6.07 6.16 -16.04
CA ALA A 119 6.91 7.03 -16.86
C ALA A 119 6.40 8.49 -16.86
N GLU A 120 5.08 8.69 -16.97
CA GLU A 120 4.44 10.01 -16.85
C GLU A 120 4.71 10.64 -15.48
N LEU A 121 4.49 9.89 -14.39
CA LEU A 121 4.78 10.34 -13.02
C LEU A 121 6.26 10.67 -12.83
N SER A 122 7.17 9.87 -13.39
CA SER A 122 8.62 10.14 -13.32
C SER A 122 8.98 11.46 -13.99
N LYS A 123 8.33 11.80 -15.12
CA LYS A 123 8.50 13.10 -15.77
C LYS A 123 7.95 14.23 -14.89
N LEU A 124 6.72 14.07 -14.37
CA LEU A 124 6.08 15.05 -13.48
C LEU A 124 6.98 15.36 -12.26
N LYS A 125 7.54 14.35 -11.60
CA LYS A 125 8.41 14.53 -10.42
C LYS A 125 9.74 15.24 -10.69
N LYS A 126 10.13 15.37 -11.96
CA LYS A 126 11.36 16.08 -12.38
C LYS A 126 11.08 17.50 -12.86
N GLN A 127 9.81 17.89 -12.96
CA GLN A 127 9.45 19.27 -13.28
C GLN A 127 9.85 20.17 -12.09
N PRO A 128 10.41 21.36 -12.36
CA PRO A 128 10.85 22.29 -11.32
C PRO A 128 9.69 22.87 -10.51
#